data_AF-A0A9P4I3S8-F1
#
_entry.id   AF-A0A9P4I3S8-F1
#
_cell.length_a   1.000
_cell.length_b   1.000
_cell.length_c   1.000
_cell.angle_alpha   90.00
_cell.angle_beta   90.00
_cell.angle_gamma   90.00
#
_symmetry.space_group_name_H-M   'P 1'
#
loop_
_entity.id
_entity.type
_entity.pdbx_description
1 polymer ?
#
loop_
_entity_poly.entity_id
_entity_poly.type
_entity_poly.pdbx_seq_one_letter_code
_entity_poly.pdbx_strand_id
1 'polypeptide(L)'
;ASSPIWRQTTSFYVPLSSVGQRYPLESICAEHLSPLLLTYYAPLKGVLLSYSNVRLSDSPRGSQPKPPVLAKSVDEYAVSFVWVMADFIVLRPAKGVELDGRVNLVNESHMGLLIWNLFNASIDRKSLPKDWSW
;
A
#
# COMPACT_ATOMS: atom_id res chain seq x y z
N ALA A 1 -18.39 -3.19 14.27
CA ALA A 1 -16.92 -3.25 14.18
C ALA A 1 -16.44 -2.33 13.06
N SER A 2 -15.37 -1.56 13.26
CA SER A 2 -14.76 -0.75 12.20
C SER A 2 -13.99 -1.67 11.24
N SER A 3 -14.17 -1.51 9.93
CA SER A 3 -13.40 -2.28 8.94
C SER A 3 -11.90 -1.93 9.03
N PRO A 4 -10.99 -2.91 8.95
CA PRO A 4 -9.54 -2.68 8.90
C PRO A 4 -9.04 -2.22 7.52
N ILE A 5 -9.90 -2.27 6.50
CA ILE A 5 -9.55 -1.90 5.11
C ILE A 5 -10.04 -0.47 4.83
N TRP A 6 -9.12 0.36 4.35
CA TRP A 6 -9.35 1.78 4.09
C TRP A 6 -9.13 2.09 2.61
N ARG A 7 -10.04 2.88 2.02
CA ARG A 7 -9.84 3.48 0.70
C ARG A 7 -9.38 4.92 0.88
N GLN A 8 -8.27 5.30 0.27
CA GLN A 8 -7.79 6.68 0.28
C GLN A 8 -7.17 7.08 -1.06
N THR A 9 -7.48 8.29 -1.52
CA THR A 9 -6.83 8.91 -2.67
C THR A 9 -5.63 9.70 -2.18
N THR A 10 -4.45 9.48 -2.78
CA THR A 10 -3.23 10.20 -2.39
C THR A 10 -2.38 10.51 -3.61
N SER A 11 -1.66 11.63 -3.54
CA SER A 11 -0.70 12.06 -4.54
C SER A 11 0.74 11.83 -4.06
N PHE A 12 1.60 11.33 -4.92
CA PHE A 12 3.04 11.17 -4.71
C PHE A 12 3.81 11.94 -5.77
N TYR A 13 4.96 12.50 -5.39
CA TYR A 13 5.90 13.09 -6.33
C TYR A 13 6.99 12.06 -6.61
N VAL A 14 7.04 11.57 -7.84
CA VAL A 14 7.87 10.41 -8.21
C VAL A 14 8.76 10.73 -9.41
N PRO A 15 9.95 10.11 -9.51
CA PRO A 15 10.78 10.21 -10.70
C PRO A 15 10.18 9.36 -11.83
N LEU A 16 10.21 9.89 -13.03
CA LEU A 16 9.90 9.25 -14.30
C LEU A 16 11.21 8.94 -15.02
N SER A 17 11.50 7.65 -15.18
CA SER A 17 12.66 7.19 -15.94
C SER A 17 12.59 7.64 -17.40
N SER A 18 13.75 7.94 -17.99
CA SER A 18 13.83 8.44 -19.38
C SER A 18 13.30 7.42 -20.40
N VAL A 19 13.42 6.12 -20.10
CA VAL A 19 12.86 5.04 -20.93
C VAL A 19 11.33 5.04 -20.96
N GLY A 20 10.72 5.52 -19.88
CA GLY A 20 9.28 5.55 -19.66
C GLY A 20 8.58 6.76 -20.28
N GLN A 21 9.29 7.73 -20.84
CA GLN A 21 8.68 8.99 -21.30
C GLN A 21 7.60 8.80 -22.38
N ARG A 22 7.68 7.73 -23.18
CA ARG A 22 6.65 7.40 -24.17
C ARG A 22 5.35 6.89 -23.55
N TYR A 23 5.44 6.21 -22.41
CA TYR A 23 4.32 5.59 -21.67
C TYR A 23 4.48 5.90 -20.17
N PRO A 24 4.32 7.18 -19.78
CA PRO A 24 4.75 7.64 -18.46
C PRO A 24 3.90 7.07 -17.33
N LEU A 25 2.60 6.88 -17.57
CA LEU A 25 1.69 6.32 -16.59
C LEU A 25 2.05 4.86 -16.28
N GLU A 26 2.26 4.07 -17.32
CA GLU A 26 2.61 2.65 -17.25
C GLU A 26 3.98 2.45 -16.59
N SER A 27 4.96 3.30 -16.97
CA SER A 27 6.29 3.27 -16.36
C SER A 27 6.24 3.56 -14.87
N ILE A 28 5.50 4.60 -14.44
CA ILE A 28 5.36 4.94 -13.03
C ILE A 28 4.63 3.84 -12.25
N CYS A 29 3.58 3.27 -12.84
CA CYS A 29 2.88 2.13 -12.24
C CYS A 29 3.81 0.93 -12.04
N ALA A 30 4.65 0.62 -13.02
CA ALA A 30 5.58 -0.50 -12.96
C ALA A 30 6.74 -0.26 -11.97
N GLU A 31 7.31 0.95 -11.97
CA GLU A 31 8.49 1.29 -11.17
C GLU A 31 8.16 1.61 -9.71
N HIS A 32 7.05 2.30 -9.44
CA HIS A 32 6.78 2.88 -8.12
C HIS A 32 5.57 2.30 -7.41
N LEU A 33 4.49 1.94 -8.13
CA LEU A 33 3.24 1.52 -7.48
C LEU A 33 3.11 0.00 -7.33
N SER A 34 3.38 -0.75 -8.39
CA SER A 34 3.24 -2.21 -8.42
C SER A 34 4.16 -2.92 -7.42
N PRO A 35 5.43 -2.48 -7.20
CA PRO A 35 6.28 -3.09 -6.19
C PRO A 35 5.79 -2.91 -4.75
N LEU A 36 4.89 -1.94 -4.49
CA LEU A 36 4.34 -1.69 -3.16
C LEU A 36 3.18 -2.64 -2.81
N LEU A 37 2.64 -3.39 -3.79
CA LEU A 37 1.55 -4.33 -3.54
C LEU A 37 1.97 -5.37 -2.49
N LEU A 38 1.06 -5.65 -1.56
CA LEU A 38 1.25 -6.56 -0.42
C LEU A 38 2.41 -6.18 0.52
N THR A 39 2.93 -4.96 0.40
CA THR A 39 4.01 -4.44 1.25
C THR A 39 3.51 -3.31 2.14
N TYR A 40 4.05 -3.20 3.37
CA TYR A 40 3.77 -2.07 4.24
C TYR A 40 4.41 -0.79 3.69
N TYR A 41 3.61 0.22 3.40
CA TYR A 41 4.09 1.51 2.91
C TYR A 41 3.82 2.61 3.93
N ALA A 42 4.90 3.15 4.50
CA ALA A 42 4.83 4.08 5.64
C ALA A 42 3.98 5.33 5.37
N PRO A 43 4.03 5.99 4.18
CA PRO A 43 3.16 7.13 3.89
C PRO A 43 1.66 6.80 3.92
N LEU A 44 1.30 5.56 3.55
CA LEU A 44 -0.08 5.08 3.63
C LEU A 44 -0.40 4.41 4.96
N LYS A 45 0.56 4.31 5.91
CA LYS A 45 0.40 3.73 7.26
C LYS A 45 -0.31 2.37 7.25
N GLY A 46 0.06 1.49 6.33
CA GLY A 46 -0.59 0.18 6.19
C GLY A 46 -0.04 -0.61 5.02
N VAL A 47 -0.57 -1.81 4.84
CA VAL A 47 -0.21 -2.69 3.72
C VAL A 47 -1.06 -2.33 2.51
N LEU A 48 -0.43 -2.05 1.38
CA LEU A 48 -1.14 -1.73 0.15
C LEU A 48 -1.72 -3.01 -0.48
N LEU A 49 -3.04 -3.10 -0.60
CA LEU A 49 -3.71 -4.25 -1.21
C LEU A 49 -3.89 -4.08 -2.72
N SER A 50 -4.30 -2.89 -3.13
CA SER A 50 -4.51 -2.57 -4.55
C SER A 50 -4.45 -1.07 -4.78
N TYR A 51 -4.25 -0.68 -6.03
CA TYR A 51 -4.37 0.70 -6.49
C TYR A 51 -5.21 0.78 -7.77
N SER A 52 -5.86 1.91 -8.00
CA SER A 52 -6.71 2.16 -9.18
C SER A 52 -6.78 3.65 -9.52
N ASN A 53 -7.33 3.98 -10.69
CA ASN A 53 -7.54 5.37 -11.15
C ASN A 53 -6.25 6.21 -11.10
N VAL A 54 -5.14 5.61 -11.51
CA VAL A 54 -3.84 6.29 -11.58
C VAL A 54 -3.91 7.39 -12.62
N ARG A 55 -3.50 8.59 -12.23
CA ARG A 55 -3.50 9.78 -13.09
C ARG A 55 -2.30 10.64 -12.79
N LEU A 56 -1.74 11.25 -13.82
CA LEU A 56 -0.67 12.23 -13.68
C LEU A 56 -1.27 13.60 -13.40
N SER A 57 -0.57 14.42 -12.63
CA SER A 57 -0.92 15.81 -12.37
C SER A 57 0.31 16.71 -12.38
N ASP A 58 0.08 17.99 -12.64
CA ASP A 58 1.09 19.05 -12.52
C ASP A 58 1.28 19.48 -11.06
N SER A 59 0.27 19.24 -10.23
CA SER A 59 0.17 19.72 -8.86
C SER A 59 -0.26 18.60 -7.90
N PRO A 60 0.08 18.71 -6.61
CA PRO A 60 -0.28 17.70 -5.61
C PRO A 60 -1.80 17.62 -5.36
N ARG A 61 -2.53 18.72 -5.57
CA ARG A 61 -3.97 18.79 -5.24
C ARG A 61 -4.90 18.21 -6.30
N GLY A 62 -4.37 17.64 -7.38
CA GLY A 62 -5.14 16.85 -8.34
C GLY A 62 -6.34 17.61 -8.92
N SER A 63 -6.12 18.87 -9.33
CA SER A 63 -7.00 19.45 -10.34
C SER A 63 -7.05 18.49 -11.53
N GLN A 64 -8.24 18.30 -12.10
CA GLN A 64 -8.44 17.44 -13.28
C GLN A 64 -7.35 17.80 -14.30
N PRO A 65 -6.45 16.85 -14.65
CA PRO A 65 -5.30 17.16 -15.47
C PRO A 65 -5.80 17.62 -16.83
N LYS A 66 -5.55 18.89 -17.16
CA LYS A 66 -5.76 19.39 -18.51
C LYS A 66 -4.53 18.97 -19.31
N PRO A 67 -4.66 18.07 -20.30
CA PRO A 67 -3.51 17.69 -21.10
C PRO A 67 -2.98 18.92 -21.86
N PRO A 68 -1.65 19.08 -22.00
CA PRO A 68 -0.58 18.17 -21.55
C PRO A 68 -0.19 18.34 -20.07
N VAL A 69 0.12 17.24 -19.38
CA VAL A 69 0.75 17.26 -18.05
C VAL A 69 2.27 17.42 -18.21
N LEU A 70 2.85 18.40 -17.53
CA LEU A 70 4.29 18.70 -17.61
C LEU A 70 5.05 18.03 -16.47
N ALA A 71 6.12 17.30 -16.80
CA ALA A 71 7.08 16.81 -15.84
C ALA A 71 8.21 17.84 -15.62
N LYS A 72 8.77 17.88 -14.42
CA LYS A 72 9.84 18.81 -14.04
C LYS A 72 11.20 18.11 -14.13
N SER A 73 12.06 18.57 -15.03
CA SER A 73 13.49 18.27 -14.97
C SER A 73 14.15 19.16 -13.92
N VAL A 74 15.06 18.61 -13.13
CA VAL A 74 15.77 19.34 -12.09
C VAL A 74 17.27 19.18 -12.35
N ASP A 75 17.99 20.28 -12.53
CA ASP A 75 19.45 20.36 -12.70
C ASP A 75 20.02 19.29 -13.65
N GLU A 76 21.05 18.55 -13.25
CA GLU A 76 21.66 17.48 -14.05
C GLU A 76 21.01 16.09 -13.86
N TYR A 77 19.86 16.00 -13.18
CA TYR A 77 19.19 14.71 -13.03
C TYR A 77 18.67 14.22 -14.39
N ALA A 78 19.08 13.00 -14.77
CA ALA A 78 18.65 12.36 -16.02
C ALA A 78 17.16 11.95 -16.02
N VAL A 79 16.50 12.02 -14.87
CA VAL A 79 15.08 11.70 -14.68
C VAL A 79 14.25 12.98 -14.55
N SER A 80 13.03 12.94 -15.07
CA SER A 80 12.05 14.00 -14.82
C SER A 80 11.19 13.62 -13.62
N PHE A 81 10.57 14.58 -12.95
CA PHE A 81 9.70 14.32 -11.81
C PHE A 81 8.27 14.76 -12.12
N VAL A 82 7.28 14.00 -11.67
CA VAL A 82 5.87 14.29 -11.91
C VAL A 82 5.03 13.88 -10.72
N TRP A 83 3.88 14.55 -10.53
CA TRP A 83 2.90 14.10 -9.54
C TRP A 83 2.07 12.97 -10.12
N VAL A 84 1.94 11.89 -9.34
CA VAL A 84 1.03 10.79 -9.61
C VAL A 84 -0.02 10.74 -8.50
N MET A 85 -1.29 10.67 -8.89
CA MET A 85 -2.41 10.50 -7.97
C MET A 85 -3.09 9.18 -8.26
N ALA A 86 -3.41 8.42 -7.22
CA ALA A 86 -4.15 7.17 -7.36
C ALA A 86 -5.04 6.93 -6.14
N ASP A 87 -6.00 6.03 -6.33
CA ASP A 87 -6.85 5.52 -5.27
C ASP A 87 -6.24 4.22 -4.75
N PHE A 88 -6.00 4.15 -3.45
CA PHE A 88 -5.35 3.02 -2.79
C PHE A 88 -6.33 2.32 -1.85
N ILE A 89 -6.33 1.00 -1.89
CA ILE A 89 -6.96 0.15 -0.86
C ILE A 89 -5.85 -0.33 0.07
N VAL A 90 -5.94 0.04 1.34
CA VAL A 90 -4.88 -0.15 2.33
C VAL A 90 -5.44 -0.91 3.54
N LEU A 91 -4.77 -1.99 3.91
CA LEU A 91 -5.01 -2.71 5.15
C LEU A 91 -4.30 -2.00 6.30
N ARG A 92 -5.07 -1.48 7.25
CA ARG A 92 -4.59 -0.79 8.45
C ARG A 92 -5.37 -1.33 9.67
N PRO A 93 -4.95 -2.47 10.23
CA PRO A 93 -5.56 -3.00 11.44
C PRO A 93 -5.25 -2.06 12.61
N ALA A 94 -6.28 -1.74 13.40
CA ALA A 94 -6.16 -0.95 14.62
C ALA A 94 -6.39 -1.83 15.85
N LYS A 95 -5.88 -1.42 17.01
CA LYS A 95 -6.13 -2.13 18.27
C LYS A 95 -7.64 -2.20 18.53
N GLY A 96 -8.12 -3.39 18.90
CA GLY A 96 -9.54 -3.66 19.16
C GLY A 96 -10.38 -3.98 17.92
N VAL A 97 -9.78 -4.09 16.74
CA VAL A 97 -10.45 -4.63 15.55
C VAL A 97 -10.41 -6.16 15.60
N GLU A 98 -11.56 -6.77 15.36
CA GLU A 98 -11.69 -8.23 15.20
C GLU A 98 -11.23 -8.63 13.80
N LEU A 99 -10.37 -9.65 13.74
CA LEU A 99 -9.83 -10.21 12.50
C LEU A 99 -9.96 -11.72 12.54
N ASP A 100 -10.52 -12.29 11.47
CA ASP A 100 -10.65 -13.73 11.33
C ASP A 100 -9.40 -14.31 10.65
N GLY A 101 -8.84 -15.35 11.25
CA GLY A 101 -7.68 -16.05 10.74
C GLY A 101 -7.81 -17.56 10.92
N ARG A 102 -7.13 -18.32 10.06
CA ARG A 102 -7.00 -19.78 10.21
C ARG A 102 -5.74 -20.10 10.97
N VAL A 103 -5.81 -21.07 11.89
CA VAL A 103 -4.64 -21.56 12.62
C VAL A 103 -3.69 -22.23 11.62
N ASN A 104 -2.42 -21.81 11.65
CA ASN A 104 -1.37 -22.34 10.78
C ASN A 104 -0.31 -23.12 11.59
N LEU A 105 0.05 -22.60 12.77
CA LEU A 105 1.03 -23.22 13.65
C LEU A 105 0.55 -23.10 15.10
N VAL A 106 0.71 -24.15 15.88
CA VAL A 106 0.52 -24.10 17.33
C VAL A 106 1.80 -24.61 17.99
N ASN A 107 2.35 -23.84 18.91
CA ASN A 107 3.45 -24.26 19.76
C ASN A 107 3.17 -23.87 21.22
N GLU A 108 4.02 -24.29 22.14
CA GLU A 108 3.84 -24.04 23.58
C GLU A 108 3.85 -22.55 23.97
N SER A 109 4.48 -21.69 23.15
CA SER A 109 4.65 -20.25 23.44
C SER A 109 3.59 -19.37 22.79
N HIS A 110 3.13 -19.72 21.59
CA HIS A 110 2.22 -18.92 20.78
C HIS A 110 1.45 -19.75 19.75
N MET A 111 0.32 -19.20 19.32
CA MET A 111 -0.47 -19.69 18.20
C MET A 111 -0.28 -18.77 17.00
N GLY A 112 0.20 -19.32 15.88
CA GLY A 112 0.31 -18.65 14.59
C GLY A 112 -0.96 -18.79 13.77
N LEU A 113 -1.42 -17.68 13.22
CA LEU A 113 -2.63 -17.55 12.41
C LEU A 113 -2.30 -16.93 11.05
N LEU A 114 -3.08 -17.30 10.04
CA LEU A 114 -3.08 -16.65 8.73
C LEU A 114 -4.42 -15.95 8.53
N ILE A 115 -4.38 -14.62 8.47
CA ILE A 115 -5.52 -13.77 8.15
C ILE A 115 -5.67 -13.73 6.63
N TRP A 116 -6.86 -14.08 6.14
CA TRP A 116 -7.19 -14.21 4.70
C TRP A 116 -6.18 -15.01 3.87
N ASN A 117 -5.47 -15.96 4.50
CA ASN A 117 -4.40 -16.73 3.87
C ASN A 117 -3.25 -15.86 3.28
N LEU A 118 -3.08 -14.64 3.79
CA LEU A 118 -2.11 -13.66 3.27
C LEU A 118 -1.22 -13.08 4.37
N PHE A 119 -1.80 -12.74 5.53
CA PHE A 119 -1.07 -12.03 6.57
C PHE A 119 -0.83 -12.92 7.78
N ASN A 120 0.43 -12.99 8.21
CA ASN A 120 0.79 -13.67 9.44
C ASN A 120 0.33 -12.86 10.65
N ALA A 121 -0.31 -13.53 11.58
CA ALA A 121 -0.63 -13.03 12.90
C ALA A 121 -0.21 -14.06 13.95
N SER A 122 0.05 -13.61 15.17
CA SER A 122 0.35 -14.50 16.28
C SER A 122 -0.35 -14.05 17.55
N ILE A 123 -0.80 -15.02 18.33
CA ILE A 123 -1.37 -14.81 19.66
C ILE A 123 -0.42 -15.47 20.67
N ASP A 124 0.14 -14.65 21.57
CA ASP A 124 0.99 -15.12 22.68
C ASP A 124 0.14 -15.96 23.65
N ARG A 125 0.75 -16.99 24.25
CA ARG A 125 0.09 -17.82 25.27
C ARG A 125 -0.57 -17.02 26.39
N LYS A 126 0.00 -15.89 26.79
CA LYS A 126 -0.56 -15.02 27.84
C LYS A 126 -1.93 -14.44 27.48
N SER A 127 -2.22 -14.34 26.18
CA SER A 127 -3.47 -13.81 25.64
C SER A 127 -4.49 -14.89 25.31
N LEU A 128 -4.13 -16.17 25.39
CA LEU A 128 -5.05 -17.28 25.17
C LEU A 128 -5.90 -17.58 26.42
N PRO A 129 -7.09 -18.18 26.25
CA PRO A 129 -7.91 -18.66 27.37
C PRO A 129 -7.14 -19.68 28.22
N LYS A 130 -7.27 -19.59 29.55
CA LYS A 130 -6.51 -20.42 30.51
C LYS A 130 -7.00 -21.86 30.60
N ASP A 131 -8.23 -22.09 30.18
CA ASP A 131 -8.91 -23.38 30.13
C ASP A 131 -8.47 -24.24 28.94
N TRP A 132 -7.69 -23.70 28.01
CA TRP A 132 -7.19 -24.45 26.86
C TRP A 132 -5.96 -25.30 27.22
N SER A 133 -6.09 -26.61 26.98
CA SER A 133 -5.01 -27.61 27.02
C SER A 133 -4.74 -28.15 25.60
N TRP A 134 -3.47 -28.37 25.27
CA TRP A 134 -3.02 -28.98 24.01
C TRP A 134 -2.37 -30.34 24.25
#